data_AF-A0A850DL51-F1
#
_entry.id   AF-A0A850DL51-F1
#
_cell.length_a   1.000
_cell.length_b   1.000
_cell.length_c   1.000
_cell.angle_alpha   90.00
_cell.angle_beta   90.00
_cell.angle_gamma   90.00
#
_symmetry.space_group_name_H-M   'P 1'
#
loop_
_entity.id
_entity.type
_entity.pdbx_description
1 polymer ?
#
loop_
_entity_poly.entity_id
_entity_poly.type
_entity_poly.pdbx_seq_one_letter_code
_entity_poly.pdbx_strand_id
1 'polypeptide(L)' 'MRGPDRAGLRAAVWWFREVLRANDYRHYLDYMRRNHPDAPVMTERAYWRRRYADDPGVRCC' A
#
# COMPACT_ATOMS: atom_id res chain seq x y z
N MET A 1 -28.94 1.53 -19.64
CA MET A 1 -27.70 0.99 -19.06
C MET A 1 -27.74 1.21 -17.56
N ARG A 2 -27.91 0.16 -16.76
CA ARG A 2 -27.98 0.27 -15.30
C ARG A 2 -26.56 0.50 -14.78
N GLY A 3 -26.31 1.68 -14.19
CA GLY A 3 -25.01 2.01 -13.60
C GLY A 3 -24.61 0.99 -12.54
N PRO A 4 -23.31 0.87 -12.24
CA PRO A 4 -22.83 -0.14 -11.31
C PRO A 4 -23.51 0.05 -9.96
N ASP A 5 -24.10 -1.02 -9.46
CA ASP A 5 -24.70 -1.07 -8.15
C ASP A 5 -23.63 -0.81 -7.09
N ARG A 6 -24.03 -0.25 -5.93
CA ARG A 6 -23.09 0.10 -4.86
C ARG A 6 -22.29 -1.10 -4.36
N ALA A 7 -22.77 -2.34 -4.56
CA ALA A 7 -22.01 -3.54 -4.19
C ALA A 7 -20.91 -3.83 -5.22
N GLY A 8 -21.19 -3.71 -6.52
CA GLY A 8 -20.18 -3.80 -7.59
C GLY A 8 -19.04 -2.78 -7.45
N LEU A 9 -19.36 -1.52 -7.11
CA LEU A 9 -18.33 -0.50 -6.84
C LEU A 9 -17.45 -0.84 -5.62
N ARG A 10 -18.04 -1.38 -4.55
CA ARG A 10 -17.29 -1.81 -3.36
C ARG A 10 -16.38 -3.00 -3.65
N ALA A 11 -16.85 -3.96 -4.44
CA ALA A 11 -16.06 -5.12 -4.85
C ALA A 11 -14.86 -4.71 -5.72
N ALA A 12 -15.06 -3.79 -6.67
CA ALA A 12 -13.98 -3.24 -7.49
C ALA A 12 -12.95 -2.49 -6.62
N VAL A 13 -13.38 -1.64 -5.68
CA VAL A 13 -12.47 -0.93 -4.76
C VAL A 13 -11.71 -1.89 -3.85
N TRP A 14 -12.36 -2.95 -3.35
CA TRP A 14 -11.69 -3.99 -2.58
C TRP A 14 -10.64 -4.73 -3.42
N TRP A 15 -11.00 -5.15 -4.63
CA TRP A 15 -10.10 -5.82 -5.56
C TRP A 15 -8.90 -4.93 -5.93
N PHE A 16 -9.14 -3.65 -6.22
CA PHE A 16 -8.06 -2.68 -6.48
C PHE A 16 -7.16 -2.49 -5.25
N ARG A 17 -7.68 -2.51 -4.03
CA ARG A 17 -6.87 -2.43 -2.80
C ARG A 17 -5.97 -3.65 -2.60
N GLU A 18 -6.46 -4.83 -2.92
CA GLU A 18 -5.69 -6.08 -2.88
C GLU A 18 -4.64 -6.12 -4.01
N VAL A 19 -5.04 -5.84 -5.25
CA VAL A 19 -4.18 -5.97 -6.44
C VAL A 19 -3.14 -4.87 -6.53
N LEU A 20 -3.49 -3.61 -6.26
CA LEU A 20 -2.51 -2.51 -6.27
C LEU A 20 -1.60 -2.53 -5.05
N ARG A 21 -1.82 -3.45 -4.10
CA ARG A 21 -1.10 -3.46 -2.82
C ARG A 21 -1.17 -2.10 -2.13
N ALA A 22 -2.24 -1.34 -2.37
CA ALA A 22 -2.43 0.01 -1.82
C ALA A 22 -2.52 -0.02 -0.28
N ASN A 23 -2.73 -1.20 0.30
CA ASN A 23 -2.66 -1.46 1.73
C ASN A 23 -1.27 -1.89 2.23
N ASP A 24 -0.21 -1.90 1.42
CA ASP A 24 1.15 -2.27 1.90
C ASP A 24 1.56 -1.42 3.10
N TYR A 25 1.24 -0.12 3.09
CA TYR A 25 1.50 0.74 4.24
C TYR A 25 0.67 0.33 5.46
N ARG A 26 -0.61 -0.03 5.30
CA ARG A 26 -1.46 -0.52 6.40
C ARG A 26 -1.00 -1.86 6.95
N HIS A 27 -0.57 -2.79 6.10
CA HIS A 27 0.05 -4.03 6.53
C HIS A 27 1.38 -3.78 7.26
N TYR A 28 2.18 -2.82 6.81
CA TYR A 28 3.37 -2.37 7.54
C TYR A 28 3.01 -1.80 8.92
N LEU A 29 1.95 -0.99 9.03
CA LEU A 29 1.46 -0.47 10.30
C LEU A 29 0.96 -1.59 11.23
N ASP A 30 0.23 -2.57 10.71
CA ASP A 30 -0.25 -3.72 11.50
C ASP A 30 0.90 -4.61 11.95
N TYR A 31 1.89 -4.86 11.08
CA TYR A 31 3.10 -5.59 11.41
C TYR A 31 3.92 -4.87 12.48
N MET A 32 4.13 -3.56 12.33
CA MET A 32 4.84 -2.74 13.31
C MET A 32 4.11 -2.73 14.64
N ARG A 33 2.78 -2.54 14.66
CA ARG A 33 1.99 -2.58 15.88
C ARG A 33 2.04 -3.94 16.60
N ARG A 34 2.16 -5.04 15.86
CA ARG A 34 2.23 -6.40 16.43
C ARG A 34 3.63 -6.77 16.92
N ASN A 35 4.68 -6.41 16.18
CA ASN A 35 6.04 -6.87 16.45
C ASN A 35 6.92 -5.82 17.14
N HIS A 36 6.61 -4.54 16.99
CA HIS A 36 7.40 -3.42 17.48
C HIS A 36 6.52 -2.27 17.99
N PRO A 37 5.77 -2.48 19.09
CA PRO A 37 4.81 -1.49 19.60
C PRO A 37 5.45 -0.16 20.01
N ASP A 38 6.71 -0.19 20.45
CA ASP A 38 7.43 1.00 20.94
C ASP A 38 8.34 1.67 19.88
N ALA A 39 8.40 1.11 18.66
CA ALA A 39 9.25 1.65 17.61
C ALA A 39 8.55 2.80 16.87
N PRO A 40 9.26 3.90 16.56
CA PRO A 40 8.71 4.97 15.74
C PRO A 40 8.40 4.43 14.34
N VAL A 41 7.11 4.46 14.01
CA VAL A 41 6.60 4.02 12.72
C VAL A 41 6.99 5.01 11.62
N MET A 42 7.48 4.52 10.49
CA MET A 42 7.81 5.39 9.35
C MET A 42 6.55 6.03 8.77
N THR A 43 6.65 7.30 8.38
CA THR A 43 5.58 7.97 7.61
C THR A 43 5.44 7.33 6.23
N GLU A 44 4.23 7.35 5.66
CA GLU A 44 3.94 6.73 4.36
C GLU A 44 4.92 7.15 3.25
N ARG A 45 5.21 8.46 3.19
CA ARG A 45 6.20 9.02 2.24
C ARG A 45 7.60 8.45 2.45
N ALA A 46 8.03 8.27 3.70
CA ALA A 46 9.34 7.71 4.02
C ALA A 46 9.41 6.20 3.72
N TYR A 47 8.31 5.47 3.94
CA TYR A 47 8.19 4.06 3.58
C TYR A 47 8.33 3.85 2.07
N TRP A 48 7.55 4.58 1.26
CA TRP A 48 7.64 4.49 -0.20
C TRP A 48 8.98 4.98 -0.72
N ARG A 49 9.52 6.08 -0.17
CA ARG A 49 10.86 6.55 -0.53
C ARG A 49 11.90 5.49 -0.26
N ARG A 50 11.91 4.82 0.90
CA ARG A 50 12.87 3.75 1.19
C ARG A 50 12.68 2.54 0.29
N ARG A 51 11.43 2.17 0.01
CA ARG A 51 11.09 1.03 -0.86
C ARG A 51 11.56 1.22 -2.30
N TYR A 52 11.46 2.44 -2.81
CA TYR A 52 11.91 2.81 -4.16
C TYR A 52 13.28 3.51 -4.18
N ALA A 53 13.93 3.72 -3.04
CA ALA A 53 15.27 4.32 -2.97
C ALA A 53 16.34 3.37 -3.48
N ASP A 54 16.08 2.07 -3.36
CA ASP A 54 16.96 0.99 -3.82
C ASP A 54 16.57 0.48 -5.22
N ASP A 55 15.74 1.24 -5.93
CA ASP A 55 15.57 1.09 -7.38
C ASP A 55 16.65 1.98 -8.00
N PRO A 56 17.83 1.45 -8.37
CA PRO A 56 18.88 2.21 -9.04
C PRO A 56 18.33 2.58 -10.41
N GLY A 57 17.57 3.67 -10.44
CA GLY A 57 16.60 4.00 -11.48
C GLY A 57 17.16 3.62 -12.82
N VAL A 58 16.51 2.62 -13.46
CA VAL A 58 16.78 2.11 -14.81
C VAL A 58 18.06 2.68 -15.36
N ARG A 59 19.21 2.07 -15.01
CA ARG A 59 20.48 2.43 -15.64
C ARG A 59 20.35 2.02 -17.10
N CYS A 60 19.83 2.96 -17.88
CA CYS A 60 19.83 3.01 -19.33
C CYS A 60 21.30 3.10 -19.73
N CYS A 61 21.92 1.93 -19.84
CA CYS A 61 22.92 1.64 -20.84
C CYS A 61 22.23 1.06 -22.06
#